data_AF-A0A6A4S8D3-F1
#
_entry.id   AF-A0A6A4S8D3-F1
#
_cell.length_a   1.000
_cell.length_b   1.000
_cell.length_c   1.000
_cell.angle_alpha   90.00
_cell.angle_beta   90.00
_cell.angle_gamma   90.00
#
_symmetry.space_group_name_H-M   'P 1'
#
loop_
_entity.id
_entity.type
_entity.pdbx_description
1 polymer ?
#
loop_
_entity_poly.entity_id
_entity_poly.type
_entity_poly.pdbx_seq_one_letter_code
_entity_poly.pdbx_strand_id
1 'polypeptide(L)'
;MSLKGICLHLLVECGDVIHHLIESPPVECDSDLSPSSSSDITHLSPSSSSDITHLSPSSSSDITHLSPSSSSDITHLSPSSSSDITHLSPSSSSDITHLSPSSSSDITHLSPSSSSDITHLSPSSSSDITHLSPSSSSDITHLSPSSSSDITHLSPSSSSDITHLSPSSSSDITHLSPSSSSDITHLSPSSSSDITHLSPSSSSDITHLSPSSSSDITHLSPSSSSDITHLSPSSSSDITHLSPSSSSDITHLSPSSSSDITHLSPSSSSDITHLSPSSSSDITHLSPSSSSDITHLSPSSSSDITHLSPSSSSDITHLSPSSSSDITHLSPSSSSDITHLSPSSSSDITHLSPSSSSDITHLCPSSSDVTHLRPSSSSDVTHLFLQVLPPQSFCGCVTTSDLQEKQHKVERDGQCAQRGGCSSVYMTTRWQQSSSDGRRMQLHVL
;
A
#
# COMPACT_ATOMS: atom_id res chain seq x y z
N MET A 1 68.09 18.51 -10.46
CA MET A 1 68.20 19.91 -10.94
C MET A 1 66.84 20.35 -11.46
N SER A 2 66.56 21.65 -11.49
CA SER A 2 65.19 22.19 -11.56
C SER A 2 64.69 22.54 -12.98
N LEU A 3 63.38 22.39 -13.17
CA LEU A 3 62.45 23.06 -14.11
C LEU A 3 62.93 23.54 -15.50
N LYS A 4 62.17 23.13 -16.54
CA LYS A 4 61.42 24.04 -17.46
C LYS A 4 60.63 23.24 -18.51
N GLY A 5 59.45 23.74 -18.92
CA GLY A 5 58.67 23.21 -20.04
C GLY A 5 57.39 24.03 -20.26
N ILE A 6 57.12 24.43 -21.51
CA ILE A 6 55.91 25.17 -21.94
C ILE A 6 55.39 24.44 -23.18
N CYS A 7 54.10 24.08 -23.20
CA CYS A 7 53.43 23.59 -24.41
C CYS A 7 52.75 24.75 -25.17
N LEU A 8 52.72 24.64 -26.50
CA LEU A 8 52.40 25.73 -27.42
C LEU A 8 51.02 25.53 -28.07
N HIS A 9 50.50 26.60 -28.69
CA HIS A 9 49.26 26.58 -29.45
C HIS A 9 49.15 25.43 -30.48
N LEU A 10 47.92 24.96 -30.65
CA LEU A 10 47.37 24.74 -31.98
C LEU A 10 46.13 25.63 -32.14
N LEU A 11 46.27 26.69 -32.95
CA LEU A 11 45.13 27.42 -33.49
C LEU A 11 44.60 26.64 -34.70
N VAL A 12 43.28 26.47 -34.77
CA VAL A 12 42.57 26.14 -36.01
C VAL A 12 41.51 27.22 -36.22
N GLU A 13 41.86 28.25 -36.98
CA GLU A 13 40.87 29.12 -37.61
C GLU A 13 40.27 28.38 -38.80
N CYS A 14 38.98 28.05 -38.72
CA CYS A 14 38.11 27.82 -39.86
C CYS A 14 36.81 28.61 -39.60
N GLY A 15 36.31 29.30 -40.62
CA GLY A 15 35.15 30.17 -40.50
C GLY A 15 33.80 29.48 -40.73
N ASP A 16 32.76 30.18 -40.29
CA ASP A 16 31.33 29.99 -40.59
C ASP A 16 30.56 28.80 -39.97
N VAL A 17 29.34 29.14 -39.53
CA VAL A 17 28.10 28.33 -39.38
C VAL A 17 28.22 26.93 -38.73
N ILE A 18 27.68 26.82 -37.50
CA ILE A 18 27.57 25.57 -36.74
C ILE A 18 26.20 24.92 -36.92
N HIS A 19 26.18 23.64 -37.33
CA HIS A 19 25.08 22.70 -37.11
C HIS A 19 25.65 21.25 -36.94
N HIS A 20 26.01 20.89 -35.68
CA HIS A 20 26.15 19.54 -35.02
C HIS A 20 27.41 18.61 -35.22
N LEU A 21 27.57 17.62 -34.29
CA LEU A 21 28.41 16.37 -34.28
C LEU A 21 29.89 16.35 -33.73
N ILE A 22 30.31 15.24 -33.06
CA ILE A 22 31.67 14.89 -32.53
C ILE A 22 31.90 13.34 -32.49
N GLU A 23 33.12 12.86 -32.83
CA GLU A 23 33.67 11.52 -32.46
C GLU A 23 34.99 11.68 -31.68
N SER A 24 35.29 10.77 -30.72
CA SER A 24 36.52 10.79 -29.91
C SER A 24 37.36 9.51 -30.06
N PRO A 25 38.70 9.59 -30.10
CA PRO A 25 39.59 8.48 -29.75
C PRO A 25 39.67 8.32 -28.21
N PRO A 26 40.09 7.16 -27.65
CA PRO A 26 40.20 6.97 -26.19
C PRO A 26 41.24 7.87 -25.48
N VAL A 27 41.10 8.01 -24.16
CA VAL A 27 41.93 8.88 -23.28
C VAL A 27 42.27 8.18 -21.94
N GLU A 28 42.99 8.85 -21.05
CA GLU A 28 43.64 8.29 -19.84
C GLU A 28 43.60 9.32 -18.68
N CYS A 29 42.40 9.70 -18.19
CA CYS A 29 42.22 10.96 -17.44
C CYS A 29 41.07 10.96 -16.40
N ASP A 30 41.24 11.79 -15.35
CA ASP A 30 40.12 12.38 -14.60
C ASP A 30 39.33 13.29 -15.57
N SER A 31 38.02 13.07 -15.70
CA SER A 31 37.23 13.57 -16.85
C SER A 31 36.23 14.67 -16.49
N ASP A 32 36.68 15.68 -15.72
CA ASP A 32 35.96 16.92 -15.39
C ASP A 32 35.41 17.61 -16.66
N LEU A 33 34.11 17.46 -16.93
CA LEU A 33 33.44 18.04 -18.11
C LEU A 33 32.28 18.95 -17.70
N SER A 34 32.47 20.26 -17.83
CA SER A 34 31.48 21.29 -17.51
C SER A 34 31.15 22.22 -18.70
N PRO A 35 30.77 21.67 -19.88
CA PRO A 35 30.50 22.49 -21.06
C PRO A 35 29.27 23.37 -20.80
N SER A 36 29.47 24.68 -20.89
CA SER A 36 28.45 25.70 -20.66
C SER A 36 28.08 26.38 -21.97
N SER A 37 26.80 26.46 -22.28
CA SER A 37 26.27 26.97 -23.55
C SER A 37 25.19 28.03 -23.34
N SER A 38 25.13 29.02 -24.25
CA SER A 38 24.04 30.00 -24.33
C SER A 38 23.01 29.66 -25.41
N SER A 39 23.04 28.44 -25.91
CA SER A 39 22.18 27.89 -26.97
C SER A 39 22.04 26.37 -26.81
N ASP A 40 21.06 25.77 -27.46
CA ASP A 40 20.64 24.38 -27.28
C ASP A 40 21.78 23.34 -27.29
N ILE A 41 21.82 22.47 -26.28
CA ILE A 41 22.66 21.28 -26.25
C ILE A 41 21.88 20.14 -26.92
N THR A 42 21.83 20.18 -28.25
CA THR A 42 21.05 19.23 -29.06
C THR A 42 21.49 17.78 -28.88
N HIS A 43 22.80 17.51 -28.87
CA HIS A 43 23.36 16.18 -28.62
C HIS A 43 24.69 16.27 -27.86
N LEU A 44 24.81 15.55 -26.74
CA LEU A 44 26.05 15.39 -25.98
C LEU A 44 26.15 13.94 -25.45
N SER A 45 27.13 13.17 -25.94
CA SER A 45 27.30 11.76 -25.57
C SER A 45 28.78 11.43 -25.33
N PRO A 46 29.39 11.91 -24.24
CA PRO A 46 30.77 11.57 -23.91
C PRO A 46 30.86 10.12 -23.43
N SER A 47 31.77 9.35 -24.02
CA SER A 47 32.00 7.95 -23.69
C SER A 47 33.40 7.76 -23.09
N SER A 48 33.49 7.05 -21.97
CA SER A 48 34.73 6.81 -21.24
C SER A 48 34.95 5.32 -20.94
N SER A 49 36.22 4.90 -20.97
CA SER A 49 36.66 3.57 -20.53
C SER A 49 37.15 3.55 -19.06
N SER A 50 37.06 4.69 -18.38
CA SER A 50 37.36 4.92 -16.96
C SER A 50 36.30 5.83 -16.35
N ASP A 51 36.38 6.09 -15.05
CA ASP A 51 35.35 6.81 -14.30
C ASP A 51 35.02 8.20 -14.88
N ILE A 52 33.74 8.56 -14.83
CA ILE A 52 33.24 9.92 -15.06
C ILE A 52 32.98 10.53 -13.69
N THR A 53 34.00 11.20 -13.15
CA THR A 53 33.99 11.78 -11.80
C THR A 53 33.03 12.97 -11.70
N HIS A 54 33.10 13.93 -12.62
CA HIS A 54 32.14 15.04 -12.70
C HIS A 54 31.75 15.41 -14.15
N LEU A 55 30.46 15.34 -14.47
CA LEU A 55 29.88 15.84 -15.72
C LEU A 55 28.68 16.75 -15.43
N SER A 56 28.81 18.05 -15.70
CA SER A 56 27.80 19.07 -15.39
C SER A 56 27.58 20.04 -16.55
N PRO A 57 26.98 19.60 -17.67
CA PRO A 57 26.70 20.47 -18.81
C PRO A 57 25.57 21.44 -18.47
N SER A 58 25.70 22.71 -18.88
CA SER A 58 24.75 23.77 -18.52
C SER A 58 24.28 24.54 -19.76
N SER A 59 22.98 24.79 -19.87
CA SER A 59 22.36 25.47 -21.02
C SER A 59 21.37 26.55 -20.56
N SER A 60 21.38 27.71 -21.25
CA SER A 60 20.33 28.73 -21.13
C SER A 60 19.15 28.52 -22.08
N SER A 61 19.12 27.37 -22.75
CA SER A 61 18.10 26.90 -23.71
C SER A 61 18.05 25.37 -23.60
N ASP A 62 17.43 24.64 -24.54
CA ASP A 62 17.12 23.22 -24.32
C ASP A 62 18.35 22.30 -24.20
N ILE A 63 18.17 21.15 -23.55
CA ILE A 63 19.07 19.99 -23.61
C ILE A 63 18.29 18.81 -24.20
N THR A 64 18.36 18.64 -25.53
CA THR A 64 17.50 17.67 -26.23
C THR A 64 17.95 16.23 -26.01
N HIS A 65 19.26 15.95 -26.11
CA HIS A 65 19.81 14.60 -25.88
C HIS A 65 21.14 14.64 -25.13
N LEU A 66 21.17 14.05 -23.94
CA LEU A 66 22.37 13.84 -23.13
C LEU A 66 22.50 12.37 -22.74
N SER A 67 23.53 11.69 -23.22
CA SER A 67 23.72 10.24 -23.01
C SER A 67 25.19 9.89 -22.77
N PRO A 68 25.75 10.23 -21.60
CA PRO A 68 27.12 9.88 -21.25
C PRO A 68 27.23 8.40 -20.88
N SER A 69 28.35 7.76 -21.22
CA SER A 69 28.54 6.31 -21.03
C SER A 69 29.90 6.00 -20.38
N SER A 70 29.90 5.17 -19.34
CA SER A 70 31.11 4.75 -18.63
C SER A 70 31.27 3.22 -18.61
N SER A 71 32.50 2.75 -18.83
CA SER A 71 32.91 1.36 -18.57
C SER A 71 33.31 1.12 -17.11
N SER A 72 33.27 2.16 -16.29
CA SER A 72 33.51 2.16 -14.85
C SER A 72 32.46 3.07 -14.20
N ASP A 73 32.75 3.81 -13.14
CA ASP A 73 31.71 4.55 -12.40
C ASP A 73 31.26 5.85 -13.11
N ILE A 74 30.10 6.36 -12.71
CA ILE A 74 29.67 7.75 -12.91
C ILE A 74 29.38 8.35 -11.52
N THR A 75 30.33 9.10 -10.96
CA THR A 75 30.21 9.57 -9.57
C THR A 75 29.25 10.76 -9.45
N HIS A 76 29.35 11.75 -10.34
CA HIS A 76 28.46 12.93 -10.34
C HIS A 76 28.05 13.36 -11.75
N LEU A 77 26.74 13.36 -12.01
CA LEU A 77 26.14 13.88 -13.23
C LEU A 77 25.00 14.86 -12.90
N SER A 78 25.21 16.15 -13.19
CA SER A 78 24.28 17.23 -12.80
C SER A 78 24.05 18.22 -13.94
N PRO A 79 23.36 17.82 -15.02
CA PRO A 79 23.04 18.72 -16.13
C PRO A 79 21.96 19.73 -15.75
N SER A 80 22.06 20.96 -16.25
CA SER A 80 21.16 22.06 -15.89
C SER A 80 20.64 22.82 -17.11
N SER A 81 19.32 22.99 -17.20
CA SER A 81 18.63 23.70 -18.28
C SER A 81 17.79 24.87 -17.75
N SER A 82 17.81 26.00 -18.48
CA SER A 82 16.87 27.13 -18.29
C SER A 82 15.60 26.98 -19.14
N SER A 83 15.49 25.89 -19.88
CA SER A 83 14.34 25.47 -20.69
C SER A 83 14.22 23.94 -20.52
N ASP A 84 13.89 23.16 -21.55
CA ASP A 84 13.58 21.74 -21.35
C ASP A 84 14.82 20.83 -21.23
N ILE A 85 14.64 19.64 -20.66
CA ILE A 85 15.54 18.47 -20.79
C ILE A 85 14.73 17.32 -21.41
N THR A 86 14.84 17.12 -22.72
CA THR A 86 13.96 16.18 -23.44
C THR A 86 14.36 14.73 -23.23
N HIS A 87 15.66 14.39 -23.37
CA HIS A 87 16.17 13.03 -23.18
C HIS A 87 17.50 13.01 -22.43
N LEU A 88 17.51 12.37 -21.27
CA LEU A 88 18.70 12.11 -20.46
C LEU A 88 18.82 10.62 -20.13
N SER A 89 19.86 9.97 -20.67
CA SER A 89 20.04 8.51 -20.58
C SER A 89 21.52 8.15 -20.33
N PRO A 90 22.06 8.40 -19.12
CA PRO A 90 23.41 8.01 -18.77
C PRO A 90 23.50 6.51 -18.50
N SER A 91 24.63 5.89 -18.85
CA SER A 91 24.83 4.44 -18.73
C SER A 91 26.16 4.09 -18.05
N SER A 92 26.11 3.25 -17.02
CA SER A 92 27.28 2.78 -16.28
C SER A 92 27.44 1.26 -16.34
N SER A 93 28.68 0.80 -16.48
CA SER A 93 29.07 -0.61 -16.34
C SER A 93 29.51 -0.96 -14.92
N SER A 94 29.59 0.05 -14.04
CA SER A 94 29.74 -0.08 -12.59
C SER A 94 28.66 0.78 -11.94
N ASP A 95 28.95 1.67 -10.99
CA ASP A 95 27.93 2.41 -10.25
C ASP A 95 27.50 3.73 -10.92
N ILE A 96 26.34 4.27 -10.50
CA ILE A 96 25.96 5.69 -10.64
C ILE A 96 25.71 6.27 -9.25
N THR A 97 26.65 7.02 -8.70
CA THR A 97 26.56 7.48 -7.30
C THR A 97 25.61 8.66 -7.12
N HIS A 98 25.70 9.69 -7.97
CA HIS A 98 24.85 10.88 -7.90
C HIS A 98 24.41 11.36 -9.28
N LEU A 99 23.09 11.39 -9.51
CA LEU A 99 22.47 11.94 -10.72
C LEU A 99 21.36 12.95 -10.35
N SER A 100 21.62 14.23 -10.61
CA SER A 100 20.74 15.33 -10.19
C SER A 100 20.51 16.36 -11.31
N PRO A 101 19.78 16.00 -12.39
CA PRO A 101 19.45 16.92 -13.46
C PRO A 101 18.41 17.95 -13.02
N SER A 102 18.53 19.19 -13.50
CA SER A 102 17.67 20.31 -13.09
C SER A 102 17.12 21.07 -14.30
N SER A 103 15.80 21.27 -14.33
CA SER A 103 15.08 21.98 -15.39
C SER A 103 14.27 23.16 -14.84
N SER A 104 14.25 24.26 -15.59
CA SER A 104 13.37 25.41 -15.36
C SER A 104 12.05 25.32 -16.14
N SER A 105 11.94 24.30 -17.00
CA SER A 105 10.73 23.89 -17.71
C SER A 105 10.60 22.38 -17.51
N ASP A 106 10.37 21.56 -18.54
CA ASP A 106 10.06 20.14 -18.35
C ASP A 106 11.31 19.23 -18.29
N ILE A 107 11.11 18.02 -17.75
CA ILE A 107 12.01 16.86 -17.96
C ILE A 107 11.18 15.72 -18.60
N THR A 108 11.27 15.57 -19.91
CA THR A 108 10.37 14.66 -20.66
C THR A 108 10.75 13.19 -20.49
N HIS A 109 12.02 12.83 -20.66
CA HIS A 109 12.51 11.45 -20.52
C HIS A 109 13.84 11.38 -19.77
N LEU A 110 13.84 10.69 -18.62
CA LEU A 110 15.03 10.39 -17.83
C LEU A 110 15.13 8.88 -17.56
N SER A 111 16.14 8.24 -18.14
CA SER A 111 16.32 6.78 -18.10
C SER A 111 17.80 6.41 -17.89
N PRO A 112 18.34 6.59 -16.67
CA PRO A 112 19.69 6.15 -16.34
C PRO A 112 19.74 4.62 -16.18
N SER A 113 20.86 4.01 -16.54
CA SER A 113 21.04 2.55 -16.46
C SER A 113 22.37 2.19 -15.79
N SER A 114 22.32 1.31 -14.81
CA SER A 114 23.49 0.83 -14.05
C SER A 114 23.61 -0.70 -14.09
N SER A 115 24.85 -1.17 -14.21
CA SER A 115 25.19 -2.61 -14.12
C SER A 115 25.61 -3.03 -12.71
N SER A 116 25.89 -2.06 -11.84
CA SER A 116 25.94 -2.20 -10.39
C SER A 116 24.83 -1.32 -9.78
N ASP A 117 25.12 -0.42 -8.84
CA ASP A 117 24.11 0.33 -8.07
C ASP A 117 23.71 1.69 -8.70
N ILE A 118 22.58 2.23 -8.26
CA ILE A 118 22.23 3.66 -8.37
C ILE A 118 22.00 4.22 -6.95
N THR A 119 22.98 4.94 -6.41
CA THR A 119 22.94 5.37 -4.99
C THR A 119 21.99 6.54 -4.76
N HIS A 120 22.09 7.60 -5.58
CA HIS A 120 21.25 8.80 -5.46
C HIS A 120 20.79 9.34 -6.81
N LEU A 121 19.47 9.41 -7.01
CA LEU A 121 18.84 9.99 -8.18
C LEU A 121 17.76 11.01 -7.78
N SER A 122 18.03 12.29 -8.03
CA SER A 122 17.19 13.41 -7.56
C SER A 122 16.97 14.46 -8.67
N PRO A 123 16.22 14.13 -9.73
CA PRO A 123 15.87 15.09 -10.78
C PRO A 123 14.88 16.14 -10.27
N SER A 124 15.04 17.39 -10.70
CA SER A 124 14.21 18.52 -10.26
C SER A 124 13.65 19.30 -11.44
N SER A 125 12.33 19.51 -11.46
CA SER A 125 11.61 20.24 -12.50
C SER A 125 10.80 21.42 -11.92
N SER A 126 10.80 22.54 -12.63
CA SER A 126 9.93 23.69 -12.35
C SER A 126 8.62 23.66 -13.14
N SER A 127 8.46 22.66 -14.01
CA SER A 127 7.22 22.27 -14.67
C SER A 127 7.09 20.75 -14.53
N ASP A 128 6.88 19.96 -15.58
CA ASP A 128 6.56 18.53 -15.45
C ASP A 128 7.79 17.61 -15.39
N ILE A 129 7.59 16.38 -14.89
CA ILE A 129 8.46 15.22 -15.14
C ILE A 129 7.61 14.11 -15.81
N THR A 130 7.69 13.98 -17.13
CA THR A 130 6.76 13.12 -17.89
C THR A 130 7.10 11.63 -17.76
N HIS A 131 8.37 11.25 -17.96
CA HIS A 131 8.83 9.86 -17.87
C HIS A 131 10.16 9.74 -17.13
N LEU A 132 10.16 9.00 -16.02
CA LEU A 132 11.34 8.66 -15.23
C LEU A 132 11.42 7.15 -15.01
N SER A 133 12.43 6.51 -15.60
CA SER A 133 12.60 5.05 -15.59
C SER A 133 14.07 4.65 -15.41
N PRO A 134 14.62 4.81 -14.20
CA PRO A 134 15.96 4.33 -13.89
C PRO A 134 15.98 2.80 -13.76
N SER A 135 17.07 2.18 -14.21
CA SER A 135 17.24 0.72 -14.19
C SER A 135 18.56 0.34 -13.52
N SER A 136 18.51 -0.58 -12.56
CA SER A 136 19.67 -1.09 -11.82
C SER A 136 19.75 -2.61 -11.87
N SER A 137 20.98 -3.14 -12.01
CA SER A 137 21.26 -4.58 -11.95
C SER A 137 21.71 -5.04 -10.55
N SER A 138 22.05 -4.08 -9.68
CA SER A 138 22.09 -4.25 -8.23
C SER A 138 21.00 -3.34 -7.61
N ASP A 139 21.32 -2.46 -6.66
CA ASP A 139 20.33 -1.72 -5.87
C ASP A 139 19.94 -0.35 -6.47
N ILE A 140 18.81 0.21 -6.00
CA ILE A 140 18.50 1.65 -6.08
C ILE A 140 18.30 2.19 -4.65
N THR A 141 19.30 2.87 -4.10
CA THR A 141 19.28 3.25 -2.67
C THR A 141 18.36 4.45 -2.39
N HIS A 142 18.46 5.53 -3.17
CA HIS A 142 17.66 6.74 -3.00
C HIS A 142 17.18 7.32 -4.33
N LEU A 143 15.86 7.42 -4.49
CA LEU A 143 15.21 8.03 -5.64
C LEU A 143 14.14 9.05 -5.20
N SER A 144 14.45 10.34 -5.40
CA SER A 144 13.64 11.46 -4.91
C SER A 144 13.43 12.54 -5.99
N PRO A 145 12.65 12.25 -7.05
CA PRO A 145 12.31 13.23 -8.07
C PRO A 145 11.35 14.28 -7.52
N SER A 146 11.52 15.53 -7.93
CA SER A 146 10.73 16.68 -7.45
C SER A 146 10.18 17.50 -8.61
N SER A 147 8.86 17.73 -8.60
CA SER A 147 8.12 18.48 -9.63
C SER A 147 7.31 19.63 -9.03
N SER A 148 7.29 20.76 -9.72
CA SER A 148 6.42 21.91 -9.39
C SER A 148 5.08 21.85 -10.13
N SER A 149 4.98 21.02 -11.17
CA SER A 149 3.73 20.60 -11.82
C SER A 149 3.57 19.10 -11.62
N ASP A 150 3.40 18.28 -12.66
CA ASP A 150 3.05 16.86 -12.53
C ASP A 150 4.27 15.92 -12.51
N ILE A 151 4.05 14.68 -12.04
CA ILE A 151 4.91 13.52 -12.34
C ILE A 151 4.04 12.45 -13.02
N THR A 152 4.10 12.37 -14.36
CA THR A 152 3.15 11.54 -15.13
C THR A 152 3.46 10.05 -15.06
N HIS A 153 4.71 9.65 -15.28
CA HIS A 153 5.13 8.24 -15.25
C HIS A 153 6.48 8.06 -14.52
N LEU A 154 6.45 7.34 -13.41
CA LEU A 154 7.63 6.96 -12.63
C LEU A 154 7.67 5.45 -12.44
N SER A 155 8.64 4.80 -13.09
CA SER A 155 8.78 3.34 -13.12
C SER A 155 10.25 2.94 -12.97
N PRO A 156 10.81 3.01 -11.75
CA PRO A 156 12.16 2.52 -11.48
C PRO A 156 12.20 1.00 -11.36
N SER A 157 13.26 0.37 -11.85
CA SER A 157 13.42 -1.09 -11.85
C SER A 157 14.76 -1.51 -11.24
N SER A 158 14.70 -2.44 -10.28
CA SER A 158 15.86 -2.99 -9.58
C SER A 158 15.90 -4.52 -9.67
N SER A 159 17.10 -5.07 -9.80
CA SER A 159 17.34 -6.53 -9.78
C SER A 159 17.78 -7.03 -8.39
N SER A 160 18.19 -6.10 -7.51
CA SER A 160 18.26 -6.29 -6.06
C SER A 160 17.19 -5.42 -5.40
N ASP A 161 17.51 -4.52 -4.47
CA ASP A 161 16.54 -3.77 -3.65
C ASP A 161 16.17 -2.38 -4.21
N ILE A 162 15.07 -1.81 -3.72
CA ILE A 162 14.77 -0.36 -3.77
C ILE A 162 14.59 0.15 -2.34
N THR A 163 15.61 0.80 -1.77
CA THR A 163 15.62 1.14 -0.33
C THR A 163 14.73 2.34 -0.01
N HIS A 164 14.85 3.45 -0.75
CA HIS A 164 14.07 4.67 -0.53
C HIS A 164 13.58 5.30 -1.84
N LEU A 165 12.26 5.39 -1.99
CA LEU A 165 11.59 6.04 -3.12
C LEU A 165 10.57 7.07 -2.62
N SER A 166 10.87 8.35 -2.83
CA SER A 166 10.09 9.48 -2.29
C SER A 166 9.88 10.59 -3.33
N PRO A 167 9.10 10.33 -4.40
CA PRO A 167 8.76 11.34 -5.39
C PRO A 167 7.82 12.40 -4.79
N SER A 168 8.02 13.66 -5.17
CA SER A 168 7.25 14.80 -4.65
C SER A 168 6.70 15.66 -5.79
N SER A 169 5.38 15.89 -5.77
CA SER A 169 4.65 16.70 -6.76
C SER A 169 3.87 17.82 -6.08
N SER A 170 3.85 19.00 -6.72
CA SER A 170 2.99 20.12 -6.33
C SER A 170 1.66 20.15 -7.09
N SER A 171 1.53 19.35 -8.16
CA SER A 171 0.27 19.01 -8.82
C SER A 171 0.06 17.49 -8.65
N ASP A 172 -0.10 16.69 -9.71
CA ASP A 172 -0.46 15.27 -9.62
C ASP A 172 0.74 14.30 -9.65
N ILE A 173 0.50 13.05 -9.23
CA ILE A 173 1.33 11.87 -9.56
C ILE A 173 0.43 10.84 -10.27
N THR A 174 0.49 10.77 -11.60
CA THR A 174 -0.48 9.98 -12.39
C THR A 174 -0.19 8.48 -12.34
N HIS A 175 1.05 8.05 -12.58
CA HIS A 175 1.44 6.65 -12.57
C HIS A 175 2.79 6.42 -11.87
N LEU A 176 2.77 5.65 -10.79
CA LEU A 176 3.95 5.25 -10.03
C LEU A 176 3.99 3.72 -9.86
N SER A 177 4.92 3.07 -10.57
CA SER A 177 5.02 1.61 -10.67
C SER A 177 6.48 1.14 -10.52
N PRO A 178 7.06 1.21 -9.32
CA PRO A 178 8.40 0.68 -9.06
C PRO A 178 8.38 -0.85 -9.01
N SER A 179 9.44 -1.48 -9.52
CA SER A 179 9.57 -2.94 -9.58
C SER A 179 10.90 -3.42 -8.98
N SER A 180 10.83 -4.30 -7.98
CA SER A 180 11.99 -4.89 -7.31
C SER A 180 12.00 -6.41 -7.46
N SER A 181 13.19 -6.98 -7.65
CA SER A 181 13.40 -8.44 -7.64
C SER A 181 13.87 -8.96 -6.28
N SER A 182 14.32 -8.06 -5.40
CA SER A 182 14.36 -8.27 -3.95
C SER A 182 13.35 -7.29 -3.29
N ASP A 183 13.71 -6.52 -2.27
CA ASP A 183 12.76 -5.78 -1.43
C ASP A 183 12.40 -4.38 -1.97
N ILE A 184 11.30 -3.81 -1.45
CA ILE A 184 11.02 -2.36 -1.46
C ILE A 184 10.87 -1.88 -0.01
N THR A 185 11.92 -1.27 0.56
CA THR A 185 11.96 -0.98 2.00
C THR A 185 11.10 0.23 2.38
N HIS A 186 11.23 1.35 1.65
CA HIS A 186 10.46 2.59 1.92
C HIS A 186 9.97 3.25 0.64
N LEU A 187 8.65 3.38 0.51
CA LEU A 187 7.98 4.06 -0.60
C LEU A 187 6.96 5.09 -0.07
N SER A 188 7.29 6.37 -0.22
CA SER A 188 6.54 7.49 0.36
C SER A 188 6.34 8.62 -0.66
N PRO A 189 5.54 8.40 -1.73
CA PRO A 189 5.21 9.45 -2.69
C PRO A 189 4.29 10.50 -2.06
N SER A 190 4.51 11.77 -2.41
CA SER A 190 3.75 12.91 -1.86
C SER A 190 3.21 13.80 -2.97
N SER A 191 1.90 14.05 -2.94
CA SER A 191 1.18 14.90 -3.89
C SER A 191 0.41 16.01 -3.19
N SER A 192 0.39 17.20 -3.80
CA SER A 192 -0.45 18.32 -3.36
C SER A 192 -1.78 18.40 -4.11
N SER A 193 -1.93 17.63 -5.19
CA SER A 193 -3.22 17.30 -5.83
C SER A 193 -3.43 15.79 -5.70
N ASP A 194 -3.60 15.02 -6.79
CA ASP A 194 -3.99 13.61 -6.74
C ASP A 194 -2.80 12.62 -6.81
N ILE A 195 -3.06 11.36 -6.41
CA ILE A 195 -2.26 10.19 -6.80
C ILE A 195 -3.17 9.19 -7.52
N THR A 196 -3.12 9.14 -8.85
CA THR A 196 -4.12 8.40 -9.65
C THR A 196 -3.85 6.89 -9.64
N HIS A 197 -2.61 6.45 -9.90
CA HIS A 197 -2.23 5.04 -9.94
C HIS A 197 -0.89 4.77 -9.26
N LEU A 198 -0.92 3.95 -8.21
CA LEU A 198 0.26 3.52 -7.46
C LEU A 198 0.28 1.98 -7.33
N SER A 199 1.20 1.34 -8.05
CA SER A 199 1.27 -0.13 -8.19
C SER A 199 2.71 -0.65 -8.03
N PRO A 200 3.33 -0.54 -6.85
CA PRO A 200 4.66 -1.09 -6.60
C PRO A 200 4.62 -2.62 -6.58
N SER A 201 5.65 -3.26 -7.10
CA SER A 201 5.74 -4.72 -7.21
C SER A 201 7.08 -5.23 -6.66
N SER A 202 7.02 -6.21 -5.75
CA SER A 202 8.18 -6.85 -5.12
C SER A 202 8.15 -8.37 -5.31
N SER A 203 9.32 -8.96 -5.53
CA SER A 203 9.49 -10.43 -5.54
C SER A 203 9.97 -10.97 -4.18
N SER A 204 10.35 -10.09 -3.26
CA SER A 204 10.50 -10.34 -1.84
C SER A 204 9.48 -9.46 -1.08
N ASP A 205 9.88 -8.62 -0.12
CA ASP A 205 8.97 -7.87 0.75
C ASP A 205 8.64 -6.45 0.26
N ILE A 206 7.56 -5.86 0.82
CA ILE A 206 7.32 -4.41 0.83
C ILE A 206 7.19 -3.97 2.30
N THR A 207 8.24 -3.36 2.86
CA THR A 207 8.30 -3.10 4.31
C THR A 207 7.46 -1.89 4.72
N HIS A 208 7.61 -0.74 4.05
CA HIS A 208 6.87 0.49 4.35
C HIS A 208 6.37 1.20 3.09
N LEU A 209 5.04 1.33 2.97
CA LEU A 209 4.37 2.05 1.90
C LEU A 209 3.38 3.08 2.47
N SER A 210 3.71 4.36 2.33
CA SER A 210 2.97 5.47 2.95
C SER A 210 2.77 6.65 1.97
N PRO A 211 1.97 6.47 0.90
CA PRO A 211 1.65 7.55 -0.02
C PRO A 211 0.76 8.60 0.64
N SER A 212 0.98 9.87 0.32
CA SER A 212 0.26 11.00 0.92
C SER A 212 -0.29 11.93 -0.18
N SER A 213 -1.59 12.19 -0.13
CA SER A 213 -2.31 13.07 -1.06
C SER A 213 -3.07 14.17 -0.32
N SER A 214 -3.09 15.37 -0.90
CA SER A 214 -3.91 16.49 -0.42
C SER A 214 -5.25 16.60 -1.14
N SER A 215 -5.40 15.90 -2.27
CA SER A 215 -6.69 15.59 -2.91
C SER A 215 -6.93 14.07 -2.82
N ASP A 216 -7.11 13.35 -3.92
CA ASP A 216 -7.53 11.93 -3.90
C ASP A 216 -6.36 10.92 -4.01
N ILE A 217 -6.63 9.66 -3.65
CA ILE A 217 -5.85 8.48 -4.06
C ILE A 217 -6.78 7.51 -4.80
N THR A 218 -6.74 7.51 -6.14
CA THR A 218 -7.75 6.78 -6.93
C THR A 218 -7.51 5.27 -6.96
N HIS A 219 -6.29 4.83 -7.25
CA HIS A 219 -5.93 3.40 -7.33
C HIS A 219 -4.59 3.10 -6.66
N LEU A 220 -4.61 2.26 -5.62
CA LEU A 220 -3.43 1.79 -4.89
C LEU A 220 -3.45 0.25 -4.79
N SER A 221 -2.54 -0.39 -5.54
CA SER A 221 -2.51 -1.85 -5.73
C SER A 221 -1.07 -2.40 -5.60
N PRO A 222 -0.45 -2.33 -4.42
CA PRO A 222 0.88 -2.90 -4.19
C PRO A 222 0.82 -4.43 -4.21
N SER A 223 1.85 -5.07 -4.77
CA SER A 223 1.91 -6.52 -4.94
C SER A 223 3.23 -7.08 -4.39
N SER A 224 3.15 -8.08 -3.53
CA SER A 224 4.30 -8.73 -2.89
C SER A 224 4.26 -10.25 -3.09
N SER A 225 5.44 -10.84 -3.31
CA SER A 225 5.61 -12.31 -3.39
C SER A 225 6.10 -12.92 -2.08
N SER A 226 6.54 -12.09 -1.13
CA SER A 226 6.64 -12.39 0.30
C SER A 226 5.63 -11.49 1.05
N ASP A 227 6.06 -10.67 2.01
CA ASP A 227 5.16 -9.94 2.93
C ASP A 227 4.85 -8.49 2.49
N ILE A 228 3.81 -7.89 3.08
CA ILE A 228 3.60 -6.43 3.14
C ILE A 228 3.50 -6.03 4.62
N THR A 229 4.58 -5.45 5.18
CA THR A 229 4.66 -5.21 6.63
C THR A 229 3.84 -3.99 7.08
N HIS A 230 4.00 -2.84 6.43
CA HIS A 230 3.28 -1.61 6.77
C HIS A 230 2.77 -0.87 5.54
N LEU A 231 1.44 -0.72 5.44
CA LEU A 231 0.76 0.04 4.39
C LEU A 231 -0.20 1.06 5.01
N SER A 232 0.13 2.35 4.89
CA SER A 232 -0.58 3.45 5.54
C SER A 232 -0.77 4.65 4.60
N PRO A 233 -1.58 4.51 3.53
CA PRO A 233 -1.89 5.63 2.64
C PRO A 233 -2.77 6.67 3.34
N SER A 234 -2.52 7.94 3.06
CA SER A 234 -3.23 9.08 3.67
C SER A 234 -3.77 10.04 2.61
N SER A 235 -5.07 10.32 2.68
CA SER A 235 -5.78 11.23 1.77
C SER A 235 -6.52 12.32 2.55
N SER A 236 -6.51 13.54 2.02
CA SER A 236 -7.32 14.66 2.54
C SER A 236 -8.66 14.80 1.80
N SER A 237 -8.84 14.12 0.67
CA SER A 237 -10.14 13.86 0.05
C SER A 237 -10.41 12.35 0.09
N ASP A 238 -10.62 11.65 -1.02
CA ASP A 238 -11.06 10.25 -1.05
C ASP A 238 -9.90 9.23 -1.19
N ILE A 239 -10.20 7.96 -0.87
CA ILE A 239 -9.44 6.78 -1.33
C ILE A 239 -10.39 5.84 -2.08
N THR A 240 -10.36 5.86 -3.42
CA THR A 240 -11.38 5.17 -4.23
C THR A 240 -11.17 3.65 -4.30
N HIS A 241 -9.95 3.20 -4.60
CA HIS A 241 -9.62 1.78 -4.71
C HIS A 241 -8.27 1.43 -4.05
N LEU A 242 -8.30 0.58 -3.03
CA LEU A 242 -7.14 0.06 -2.33
C LEU A 242 -7.16 -1.47 -2.27
N SER A 243 -6.28 -2.11 -3.03
CA SER A 243 -6.26 -3.57 -3.25
C SER A 243 -4.85 -4.16 -3.15
N PRO A 244 -4.20 -4.10 -1.97
CA PRO A 244 -2.88 -4.70 -1.78
C PRO A 244 -2.97 -6.24 -1.82
N SER A 245 -1.97 -6.87 -2.43
CA SER A 245 -1.93 -8.33 -2.62
C SER A 245 -0.61 -8.90 -2.12
N SER A 246 -0.69 -9.92 -1.27
CA SER A 246 0.47 -10.60 -0.67
C SER A 246 0.40 -12.12 -0.88
N SER A 247 1.55 -12.72 -1.16
CA SER A 247 1.70 -14.18 -1.28
C SER A 247 2.16 -14.83 0.04
N SER A 248 2.64 -14.02 0.98
CA SER A 248 2.72 -14.34 2.40
C SER A 248 1.78 -13.41 3.18
N ASP A 249 2.24 -12.66 4.19
CA ASP A 249 1.39 -11.93 5.14
C ASP A 249 1.09 -10.48 4.74
N ILE A 250 0.06 -9.88 5.35
CA ILE A 250 -0.13 -8.42 5.46
C ILE A 250 -0.19 -8.05 6.94
N THR A 251 0.89 -7.50 7.50
CA THR A 251 1.01 -7.30 8.96
C THR A 251 0.21 -6.09 9.44
N HIS A 252 0.36 -4.93 8.80
CA HIS A 252 -0.34 -3.69 9.19
C HIS A 252 -0.85 -2.91 7.98
N LEU A 253 -2.17 -2.75 7.89
CA LEU A 253 -2.86 -1.98 6.87
C LEU A 253 -3.81 -0.94 7.51
N SER A 254 -3.44 0.32 7.44
CA SER A 254 -4.13 1.43 8.13
C SER A 254 -4.31 2.65 7.20
N PRO A 255 -5.14 2.54 6.15
CA PRO A 255 -5.44 3.67 5.28
C PRO A 255 -6.31 4.71 6.00
N SER A 256 -6.04 5.99 5.74
CA SER A 256 -6.71 7.12 6.39
C SER A 256 -7.25 8.11 5.36
N SER A 257 -8.54 8.42 5.46
CA SER A 257 -9.26 9.35 4.58
C SER A 257 -9.98 10.44 5.38
N SER A 258 -9.96 11.67 4.87
CA SER A 258 -10.74 12.79 5.43
C SER A 258 -12.09 12.98 4.73
N SER A 259 -12.29 12.34 3.58
CA SER A 259 -13.60 12.11 2.97
C SER A 259 -13.89 10.60 2.98
N ASP A 260 -14.13 9.93 1.84
CA ASP A 260 -14.58 8.54 1.78
C ASP A 260 -13.45 7.50 1.60
N ILE A 261 -13.76 6.24 1.89
CA ILE A 261 -13.02 5.06 1.39
C ILE A 261 -14.00 4.16 0.63
N THR A 262 -13.97 4.21 -0.71
CA THR A 262 -15.01 3.55 -1.53
C THR A 262 -14.82 2.03 -1.62
N HIS A 263 -13.61 1.56 -1.96
CA HIS A 263 -13.30 0.13 -2.09
C HIS A 263 -11.96 -0.24 -1.45
N LEU A 264 -12.00 -1.11 -0.44
CA LEU A 264 -10.83 -1.66 0.24
C LEU A 264 -10.89 -3.19 0.27
N SER A 265 -10.03 -3.83 -0.52
CA SER A 265 -10.03 -5.29 -0.76
C SER A 265 -8.62 -5.89 -0.69
N PRO A 266 -7.96 -5.89 0.48
CA PRO A 266 -6.65 -6.50 0.66
C PRO A 266 -6.76 -8.03 0.58
N SER A 267 -5.76 -8.66 -0.04
CA SER A 267 -5.73 -10.11 -0.27
C SER A 267 -4.42 -10.72 0.20
N SER A 268 -4.49 -11.77 1.04
CA SER A 268 -3.35 -12.50 1.58
C SER A 268 -3.46 -14.00 1.30
N SER A 269 -2.33 -14.63 0.99
CA SER A 269 -2.22 -16.09 0.86
C SER A 269 -1.73 -16.77 2.15
N SER A 270 -1.29 -15.99 3.13
CA SER A 270 -1.11 -16.39 4.52
C SER A 270 -2.06 -15.52 5.40
N ASP A 271 -1.56 -14.73 6.35
CA ASP A 271 -2.39 -14.00 7.33
C ASP A 271 -2.65 -12.52 6.98
N ILE A 272 -3.66 -11.92 7.61
CA ILE A 272 -3.82 -10.47 7.74
C ILE A 272 -3.87 -10.11 9.24
N THR A 273 -2.77 -9.59 9.80
CA THR A 273 -2.64 -9.42 11.26
C THR A 273 -3.42 -8.21 11.78
N HIS A 274 -3.25 -7.03 11.16
CA HIS A 274 -3.94 -5.80 11.57
C HIS A 274 -4.46 -5.00 10.38
N LEU A 275 -5.78 -4.82 10.31
CA LEU A 275 -6.48 -4.01 9.32
C LEU A 275 -7.37 -2.98 10.01
N SER A 276 -7.00 -1.70 9.95
CA SER A 276 -7.65 -0.60 10.69
C SER A 276 -7.84 0.64 9.80
N PRO A 277 -8.69 0.56 8.76
CA PRO A 277 -8.99 1.71 7.91
C PRO A 277 -9.83 2.75 8.66
N SER A 278 -9.55 4.03 8.42
CA SER A 278 -10.20 5.16 9.10
C SER A 278 -10.74 6.17 8.09
N SER A 279 -12.03 6.50 8.20
CA SER A 279 -12.73 7.47 7.35
C SER A 279 -13.41 8.55 8.20
N SER A 280 -13.36 9.79 7.73
CA SER A 280 -14.09 10.92 8.33
C SER A 280 -15.45 11.18 7.63
N SER A 281 -15.71 10.53 6.50
CA SER A 281 -17.05 10.35 5.92
C SER A 281 -17.38 8.85 5.90
N ASP A 282 -17.62 8.21 4.75
CA ASP A 282 -18.09 6.82 4.66
C ASP A 282 -16.98 5.78 4.42
N ILE A 283 -17.29 4.50 4.68
CA ILE A 283 -16.57 3.33 4.12
C ILE A 283 -17.58 2.48 3.33
N THR A 284 -17.55 2.54 2.00
CA THR A 284 -18.60 1.92 1.18
C THR A 284 -18.44 0.40 1.06
N HIS A 285 -17.25 -0.09 0.72
CA HIS A 285 -16.97 -1.52 0.56
C HIS A 285 -15.63 -1.92 1.18
N LEU A 286 -15.68 -2.82 2.17
CA LEU A 286 -14.53 -3.41 2.84
C LEU A 286 -14.60 -4.95 2.82
N SER A 287 -13.75 -5.57 2.01
CA SER A 287 -13.79 -7.01 1.72
C SER A 287 -12.38 -7.64 1.77
N PRO A 288 -11.73 -7.67 2.94
CA PRO A 288 -10.42 -8.31 3.09
C PRO A 288 -10.54 -9.83 2.97
N SER A 289 -9.56 -10.47 2.32
CA SER A 289 -9.55 -11.90 2.05
C SER A 289 -8.24 -12.55 2.50
N SER A 290 -8.33 -13.60 3.30
CA SER A 290 -7.19 -14.35 3.85
C SER A 290 -7.32 -15.85 3.57
N SER A 291 -6.19 -16.49 3.26
CA SER A 291 -6.10 -17.95 3.07
C SER A 291 -5.64 -18.70 4.33
N SER A 292 -5.11 -17.97 5.33
CA SER A 292 -5.00 -18.39 6.71
C SER A 292 -5.93 -17.51 7.58
N ASP A 293 -5.43 -16.72 8.53
CA ASP A 293 -6.22 -16.00 9.53
C ASP A 293 -6.45 -14.51 9.21
N ILE A 294 -7.44 -13.89 9.88
CA ILE A 294 -7.54 -12.44 10.05
C ILE A 294 -7.56 -12.12 11.56
N THR A 295 -6.45 -11.64 12.11
CA THR A 295 -6.30 -11.50 13.58
C THR A 295 -7.06 -10.28 14.13
N HIS A 296 -6.88 -9.10 13.54
CA HIS A 296 -7.54 -7.86 13.97
C HIS A 296 -8.08 -7.04 12.80
N LEU A 297 -9.40 -6.85 12.77
CA LEU A 297 -10.12 -6.03 11.80
C LEU A 297 -11.01 -5.00 12.53
N SER A 298 -10.58 -3.74 12.50
CA SER A 298 -11.19 -2.63 13.25
C SER A 298 -11.39 -1.38 12.37
N PRO A 299 -12.26 -1.43 11.35
CA PRO A 299 -12.56 -0.26 10.52
C PRO A 299 -13.35 0.77 11.31
N SER A 300 -13.04 2.05 11.10
CA SER A 300 -13.64 3.18 11.81
C SER A 300 -14.19 4.22 10.82
N SER A 301 -15.46 4.57 10.97
CA SER A 301 -16.17 5.55 10.14
C SER A 301 -16.85 6.62 11.00
N SER A 302 -16.80 7.87 10.55
CA SER A 302 -17.50 9.00 11.18
C SER A 302 -18.87 9.26 10.56
N SER A 303 -19.16 8.65 9.40
CA SER A 303 -20.51 8.46 8.87
C SER A 303 -20.80 6.95 8.81
N ASP A 304 -21.09 6.36 7.64
CA ASP A 304 -21.59 4.98 7.52
C ASP A 304 -20.49 3.94 7.21
N ILE A 305 -20.81 2.65 7.43
CA ILE A 305 -20.11 1.50 6.84
C ILE A 305 -21.12 0.66 6.04
N THR A 306 -21.14 0.80 4.71
CA THR A 306 -22.22 0.23 3.89
C THR A 306 -22.08 -1.28 3.71
N HIS A 307 -20.89 -1.78 3.36
CA HIS A 307 -20.61 -3.20 3.19
C HIS A 307 -19.29 -3.62 3.82
N LEU A 308 -19.35 -4.53 4.80
CA LEU A 308 -18.21 -5.15 5.46
C LEU A 308 -18.32 -6.68 5.40
N SER A 309 -17.50 -7.31 4.56
CA SER A 309 -17.55 -8.73 4.23
C SER A 309 -16.15 -9.38 4.25
N PRO A 310 -15.48 -9.46 5.41
CA PRO A 310 -14.19 -10.13 5.53
C PRO A 310 -14.34 -11.64 5.34
N SER A 311 -13.37 -12.26 4.67
CA SER A 311 -13.36 -13.68 4.35
C SER A 311 -12.05 -14.34 4.79
N SER A 312 -12.15 -15.42 5.56
CA SER A 312 -11.02 -16.19 6.09
C SER A 312 -11.19 -17.69 5.81
N SER A 313 -10.09 -18.36 5.47
CA SER A 313 -10.05 -19.81 5.25
C SER A 313 -9.58 -20.59 6.50
N SER A 314 -9.07 -19.89 7.51
CA SER A 314 -8.96 -20.35 8.90
C SER A 314 -9.87 -19.49 9.78
N ASP A 315 -9.34 -18.69 10.71
CA ASP A 315 -10.11 -17.96 11.74
C ASP A 315 -10.27 -16.46 11.45
N ILE A 316 -11.22 -15.82 12.15
CA ILE A 316 -11.27 -14.35 12.33
C ILE A 316 -11.28 -14.06 13.84
N THR A 317 -10.14 -13.65 14.41
CA THR A 317 -9.98 -13.57 15.87
C THR A 317 -10.71 -12.35 16.46
N HIS A 318 -10.51 -11.15 15.90
CA HIS A 318 -11.16 -9.92 16.36
C HIS A 318 -11.73 -9.10 15.20
N LEU A 319 -13.04 -8.89 15.21
CA LEU A 319 -13.77 -8.05 14.27
C LEU A 319 -14.61 -7.01 15.04
N SER A 320 -14.15 -5.75 15.01
CA SER A 320 -14.69 -4.65 15.81
C SER A 320 -14.91 -3.38 14.96
N PRO A 321 -15.81 -3.41 13.97
CA PRO A 321 -16.12 -2.23 13.16
C PRO A 321 -16.85 -1.18 14.00
N SER A 322 -16.53 0.09 13.77
CA SER A 322 -17.08 1.23 14.50
C SER A 322 -17.62 2.28 13.53
N SER A 323 -18.90 2.63 13.67
CA SER A 323 -19.60 3.66 12.89
C SER A 323 -20.25 4.69 13.83
N SER A 324 -20.25 5.95 13.42
CA SER A 324 -20.97 7.02 14.13
C SER A 324 -22.38 7.25 13.58
N SER A 325 -22.69 6.69 12.41
CA SER A 325 -24.04 6.57 11.85
C SER A 325 -24.41 5.08 11.78
N ASP A 326 -24.61 4.49 10.60
CA ASP A 326 -25.09 3.12 10.41
C ASP A 326 -23.99 2.10 10.02
N ILE A 327 -24.29 0.81 10.19
CA ILE A 327 -23.59 -0.31 9.53
C ILE A 327 -24.63 -1.12 8.73
N THR A 328 -24.68 -0.93 7.41
CA THR A 328 -25.79 -1.46 6.59
C THR A 328 -25.68 -2.97 6.37
N HIS A 329 -24.50 -3.48 6.01
CA HIS A 329 -24.25 -4.91 5.82
C HIS A 329 -22.94 -5.36 6.46
N LEU A 330 -23.03 -6.24 7.46
CA LEU A 330 -21.91 -6.91 8.12
C LEU A 330 -22.05 -8.43 7.96
N SER A 331 -21.23 -9.02 7.08
CA SER A 331 -21.30 -10.44 6.69
C SER A 331 -19.93 -11.12 6.70
N PRO A 332 -19.28 -11.25 7.87
CA PRO A 332 -18.00 -11.94 7.98
C PRO A 332 -18.16 -13.44 7.72
N SER A 333 -17.19 -14.02 7.02
CA SER A 333 -17.17 -15.44 6.64
C SER A 333 -15.85 -16.08 7.07
N SER A 334 -15.95 -17.15 7.86
CA SER A 334 -14.82 -17.94 8.35
C SER A 334 -15.03 -19.42 8.02
N SER A 335 -13.96 -20.15 7.69
CA SER A 335 -14.03 -21.60 7.50
C SER A 335 -13.73 -22.39 8.79
N SER A 336 -13.20 -21.72 9.82
CA SER A 336 -13.10 -22.24 11.18
C SER A 336 -13.98 -21.39 12.10
N ASP A 337 -13.41 -20.58 13.02
CA ASP A 337 -14.11 -19.81 14.05
C ASP A 337 -14.19 -18.29 13.74
N ILE A 338 -15.10 -17.61 14.44
CA ILE A 338 -15.06 -16.15 14.64
C ILE A 338 -15.02 -15.89 16.15
N THR A 339 -13.86 -15.57 16.71
CA THR A 339 -13.69 -15.56 18.18
C THR A 339 -14.37 -14.35 18.84
N HIS A 340 -14.18 -13.14 18.30
CA HIS A 340 -14.78 -11.91 18.82
C HIS A 340 -15.38 -11.05 17.71
N LEU A 341 -16.72 -10.92 17.70
CA LEU A 341 -17.47 -10.05 16.80
C LEU A 341 -18.19 -8.96 17.63
N SER A 342 -17.64 -7.75 17.64
CA SER A 342 -18.09 -6.64 18.48
C SER A 342 -18.36 -5.35 17.67
N PRO A 343 -19.34 -5.36 16.75
CA PRO A 343 -19.67 -4.19 15.94
C PRO A 343 -20.32 -3.10 16.79
N SER A 344 -19.92 -1.86 16.56
CA SER A 344 -20.41 -0.66 17.25
C SER A 344 -20.99 0.34 16.26
N SER A 345 -22.22 0.75 16.49
CA SER A 345 -22.97 1.76 15.73
C SER A 345 -23.65 2.71 16.71
N SER A 346 -23.78 3.99 16.38
CA SER A 346 -24.56 4.94 17.20
C SER A 346 -26.03 4.98 16.78
N SER A 347 -26.30 4.66 15.52
CA SER A 347 -27.62 4.38 14.96
C SER A 347 -27.77 2.86 14.80
N ASP A 348 -27.97 2.34 13.60
CA ASP A 348 -28.43 0.95 13.39
C ASP A 348 -27.33 0.04 12.82
N ILE A 349 -27.52 -1.28 13.02
CA ILE A 349 -26.85 -2.33 12.26
C ILE A 349 -27.95 -3.07 11.48
N THR A 350 -28.11 -2.77 10.19
CA THR A 350 -29.27 -3.26 9.43
C THR A 350 -29.17 -4.77 9.20
N HIS A 351 -28.11 -5.26 8.55
CA HIS A 351 -27.93 -6.69 8.28
C HIS A 351 -26.65 -7.23 8.94
N LEU A 352 -26.82 -8.12 9.93
CA LEU A 352 -25.73 -8.83 10.61
C LEU A 352 -25.83 -10.33 10.35
N SER A 353 -25.05 -10.84 9.40
CA SER A 353 -25.09 -12.23 8.91
C SER A 353 -23.72 -12.92 8.97
N PRO A 354 -23.15 -13.13 10.17
CA PRO A 354 -21.87 -13.82 10.30
C PRO A 354 -22.02 -15.31 10.00
N SER A 355 -21.03 -15.87 9.28
CA SER A 355 -20.98 -17.28 8.90
C SER A 355 -19.66 -17.90 9.33
N SER A 356 -19.71 -19.02 10.05
CA SER A 356 -18.53 -19.80 10.44
C SER A 356 -18.82 -21.30 10.23
N SER A 357 -17.79 -22.11 9.99
CA SER A 357 -18.00 -23.57 9.91
C SER A 357 -17.98 -24.24 11.27
N SER A 358 -17.25 -23.67 12.24
CA SER A 358 -17.22 -24.09 13.65
C SER A 358 -18.17 -23.20 14.51
N ASP A 359 -17.62 -22.38 15.41
CA ASP A 359 -18.36 -21.58 16.40
C ASP A 359 -18.33 -20.06 16.09
N ILE A 360 -19.08 -19.28 16.89
CA ILE A 360 -18.86 -17.84 17.09
C ILE A 360 -18.77 -17.61 18.59
N THR A 361 -17.56 -17.41 19.13
CA THR A 361 -17.34 -17.50 20.58
C THR A 361 -17.96 -16.33 21.34
N HIS A 362 -17.75 -15.10 20.85
CA HIS A 362 -18.29 -13.88 21.45
C HIS A 362 -18.96 -12.98 20.41
N LEU A 363 -20.26 -12.75 20.55
CA LEU A 363 -21.04 -11.82 19.73
C LEU A 363 -21.60 -10.69 20.61
N CYS A 364 -21.06 -9.48 20.43
CA CYS A 364 -21.28 -8.32 21.30
C CYS A 364 -21.65 -7.04 20.51
N PRO A 365 -22.75 -7.01 19.74
CA PRO A 365 -23.17 -5.82 19.01
C PRO A 365 -23.65 -4.72 19.97
N SER A 366 -23.20 -3.50 19.73
CA SER A 366 -23.61 -2.27 20.45
C SER A 366 -24.18 -1.29 19.43
N SER A 367 -25.50 -1.08 19.44
CA SER A 367 -26.26 -0.35 18.41
C SER A 367 -27.60 0.11 18.98
N SER A 368 -28.25 1.15 18.41
CA SER A 368 -29.63 1.47 18.79
C SER A 368 -30.60 0.40 18.30
N ASP A 369 -30.48 -0.09 17.08
CA ASP A 369 -31.27 -1.24 16.60
C ASP A 369 -30.42 -2.21 15.76
N VAL A 370 -30.76 -3.50 15.83
CA VAL A 370 -30.18 -4.56 14.98
C VAL A 370 -31.33 -5.23 14.25
N THR A 371 -31.62 -4.77 13.02
CA THR A 371 -32.92 -5.07 12.38
C THR A 371 -32.99 -6.50 11.85
N HIS A 372 -31.88 -7.03 11.31
CA HIS A 372 -31.77 -8.40 10.80
C HIS A 372 -30.49 -9.12 11.24
N LEU A 373 -30.56 -9.82 12.37
CA LEU A 373 -29.52 -10.74 12.85
C LEU A 373 -29.77 -12.18 12.34
N ARG A 374 -28.79 -12.77 11.63
CA ARG A 374 -28.84 -14.15 11.14
C ARG A 374 -27.45 -14.83 11.16
N PRO A 375 -26.93 -15.23 12.34
CA PRO A 375 -25.75 -16.07 12.41
C PRO A 375 -25.99 -17.42 11.72
N SER A 376 -24.97 -17.94 11.05
CA SER A 376 -24.98 -19.25 10.39
C SER A 376 -23.70 -20.01 10.73
N SER A 377 -23.70 -20.70 11.87
CA SER A 377 -22.62 -21.57 12.35
C SER A 377 -23.08 -23.04 12.39
N SER A 378 -22.16 -24.00 12.30
CA SER A 378 -22.52 -25.43 12.44
C SER A 378 -22.54 -25.91 13.89
N SER A 379 -21.82 -25.20 14.76
CA SER A 379 -21.82 -25.34 16.22
C SER A 379 -22.20 -23.99 16.87
N ASP A 380 -22.47 -23.97 18.18
CA ASP A 380 -23.28 -22.92 18.82
C ASP A 380 -22.57 -21.56 19.00
N VAL A 381 -23.34 -20.46 18.99
CA VAL A 381 -22.85 -19.14 19.43
C VAL A 381 -22.64 -19.17 20.95
N THR A 382 -21.39 -19.27 21.40
CA THR A 382 -21.06 -19.60 22.80
C THR A 382 -21.49 -18.50 23.79
N HIS A 383 -21.26 -17.23 23.44
CA HIS A 383 -21.61 -16.08 24.27
C HIS A 383 -22.19 -14.92 23.45
N LEU A 384 -23.51 -14.71 23.57
CA LEU A 384 -24.23 -13.57 23.01
C LEU A 384 -24.48 -12.49 24.09
N PHE A 385 -23.90 -11.30 23.90
CA PHE A 385 -24.12 -10.13 24.76
C PHE A 385 -24.70 -8.97 23.96
N LEU A 386 -26.02 -8.90 23.87
CA LEU A 386 -26.72 -7.74 23.32
C LEU A 386 -26.70 -6.58 24.34
N GLN A 387 -26.27 -5.38 23.92
CA GLN A 387 -26.29 -4.14 24.72
C GLN A 387 -27.12 -3.08 23.94
N VAL A 388 -28.45 -2.99 24.22
CA VAL A 388 -29.52 -2.90 23.18
C VAL A 388 -30.74 -1.98 23.40
N LEU A 389 -31.55 -1.85 22.33
CA LEU A 389 -33.05 -1.76 22.26
C LEU A 389 -33.64 -3.04 21.53
N PRO A 390 -34.98 -3.36 21.54
CA PRO A 390 -35.69 -4.35 20.68
C PRO A 390 -35.04 -5.73 20.35
N PRO A 391 -35.28 -6.50 19.23
CA PRO A 391 -36.18 -6.38 18.06
C PRO A 391 -37.53 -7.18 18.17
N GLN A 392 -38.02 -7.90 17.12
CA GLN A 392 -39.44 -8.30 16.92
C GLN A 392 -39.74 -9.72 16.30
N SER A 393 -41.04 -10.13 16.22
CA SER A 393 -41.67 -11.41 15.75
C SER A 393 -41.01 -12.76 16.07
N PHE A 394 -40.10 -12.80 17.03
CA PHE A 394 -40.08 -13.90 18.00
C PHE A 394 -40.39 -13.34 19.39
N CYS A 395 -41.48 -13.80 20.01
CA CYS A 395 -41.65 -13.67 21.46
C CYS A 395 -40.76 -14.74 22.12
N GLY A 396 -39.45 -14.54 22.03
CA GLY A 396 -38.40 -15.52 22.39
C GLY A 396 -37.96 -15.33 23.82
N CYS A 397 -38.77 -15.86 24.75
CA CYS A 397 -38.72 -15.54 26.17
C CYS A 397 -38.97 -16.85 27.08
N VAL A 398 -40.11 -17.65 27.12
CA VAL A 398 -40.38 -18.97 27.91
C VAL A 398 -41.57 -19.24 29.00
N THR A 399 -42.85 -19.72 28.75
CA THR A 399 -43.97 -20.07 29.78
C THR A 399 -45.20 -21.05 29.42
N THR A 400 -46.55 -20.71 29.47
CA THR A 400 -47.87 -21.54 29.56
C THR A 400 -49.03 -21.46 28.45
N SER A 401 -50.22 -22.16 28.53
CA SER A 401 -51.45 -22.07 27.59
C SER A 401 -52.60 -23.19 27.65
N ASP A 402 -53.81 -23.07 27.01
CA ASP A 402 -54.98 -24.06 26.84
C ASP A 402 -56.15 -23.67 25.82
N LEU A 403 -57.07 -24.59 25.35
CA LEU A 403 -58.33 -24.33 24.52
C LEU A 403 -59.35 -25.54 24.29
N GLN A 404 -60.72 -25.40 24.29
CA GLN A 404 -61.73 -26.55 24.29
C GLN A 404 -63.24 -26.36 23.78
N GLU A 405 -63.84 -27.26 22.93
CA GLU A 405 -65.16 -27.99 23.12
C GLU A 405 -64.76 -29.47 23.40
N LYS A 406 -65.47 -30.17 24.31
CA LYS A 406 -65.41 -31.63 24.61
C LYS A 406 -64.06 -32.38 24.40
N GLN A 407 -63.52 -32.83 25.52
CA GLN A 407 -62.58 -33.95 25.61
C GLN A 407 -63.10 -35.24 24.92
N HIS A 408 -62.22 -36.05 24.32
CA HIS A 408 -61.54 -37.12 25.07
C HIS A 408 -60.42 -37.82 24.27
N LYS A 409 -59.32 -38.18 24.98
CA LYS A 409 -58.13 -38.92 24.49
C LYS A 409 -57.06 -38.03 23.66
N VAL A 410 -56.61 -36.77 24.11
CA VAL A 410 -55.55 -35.75 23.51
C VAL A 410 -54.94 -34.55 24.46
N GLU A 411 -54.04 -33.55 24.05
CA GLU A 411 -53.10 -32.60 24.88
C GLU A 411 -52.56 -31.16 24.28
N ARG A 412 -51.68 -30.25 24.93
CA ARG A 412 -50.87 -29.01 24.36
C ARG A 412 -49.81 -28.05 25.21
N ASP A 413 -49.52 -26.71 24.92
CA ASP A 413 -48.19 -25.86 25.04
C ASP A 413 -48.01 -24.32 25.66
N GLY A 414 -46.87 -23.50 25.49
CA GLY A 414 -46.26 -22.33 26.34
C GLY A 414 -45.71 -20.83 25.89
N GLN A 415 -44.91 -19.99 26.71
CA GLN A 415 -44.66 -18.42 26.65
C GLN A 415 -43.30 -17.46 27.02
N CYS A 416 -42.91 -16.80 28.21
CA CYS A 416 -41.75 -15.73 28.50
C CYS A 416 -40.56 -15.73 29.67
N ALA A 417 -39.26 -15.15 29.56
CA ALA A 417 -38.05 -14.94 30.56
C ALA A 417 -36.64 -14.14 30.17
N GLN A 418 -35.56 -13.79 31.03
CA GLN A 418 -34.18 -13.05 30.71
C GLN A 418 -32.91 -12.78 31.76
N ARG A 419 -31.57 -12.57 31.34
CA ARG A 419 -30.29 -11.70 31.75
C ARG A 419 -29.03 -11.92 32.78
N GLY A 420 -27.81 -11.18 32.71
CA GLY A 420 -26.50 -11.16 33.58
C GLY A 420 -25.21 -10.15 33.34
N GLY A 421 -24.02 -10.11 34.12
CA GLY A 421 -22.63 -9.37 33.90
C GLY A 421 -21.54 -8.94 35.08
N CYS A 422 -20.16 -8.64 34.91
CA CYS A 422 -19.06 -8.12 35.94
C CYS A 422 -17.48 -7.74 35.56
N SER A 423 -16.56 -7.05 36.38
CA SER A 423 -15.00 -7.07 36.38
C SER A 423 -14.40 -8.18 37.30
N SER A 424 -13.67 -9.17 36.73
CA SER A 424 -12.82 -10.27 37.30
C SER A 424 -13.39 -11.49 38.13
N VAL A 425 -12.89 -12.77 37.89
CA VAL A 425 -13.27 -14.16 38.44
C VAL A 425 -12.17 -15.32 38.24
N TYR A 426 -12.17 -16.51 38.95
CA TYR A 426 -11.21 -17.71 38.82
C TYR A 426 -11.71 -19.16 39.28
N MET A 427 -10.95 -20.31 39.09
CA MET A 427 -11.32 -21.76 39.42
C MET A 427 -10.16 -22.87 39.60
N THR A 428 -10.41 -24.18 39.95
CA THR A 428 -9.37 -25.30 40.21
C THR A 428 -9.86 -26.83 40.25
N THR A 429 -9.00 -27.92 40.21
CA THR A 429 -9.36 -29.41 40.10
C THR A 429 -8.38 -30.53 40.71
N ARG A 430 -8.67 -31.89 40.61
CA ARG A 430 -7.82 -33.13 40.93
C ARG A 430 -7.99 -34.28 39.88
N TRP A 431 -6.97 -35.11 39.58
CA TRP A 431 -6.99 -36.23 38.57
C TRP A 431 -7.18 -37.68 39.09
N GLN A 432 -7.78 -38.55 38.25
CA GLN A 432 -7.48 -40.00 38.14
C GLN A 432 -7.87 -40.53 36.72
N GLN A 433 -7.15 -41.52 36.17
CA GLN A 433 -7.21 -41.95 34.76
C GLN A 433 -7.16 -43.48 34.62
N SER A 434 -8.07 -44.11 33.84
CA SER A 434 -7.81 -45.39 33.13
C SER A 434 -8.90 -45.78 32.12
N SER A 435 -8.50 -45.85 30.84
CA SER A 435 -8.77 -46.90 29.83
C SER A 435 -10.18 -47.34 29.39
N SER A 436 -10.27 -47.47 28.04
CA SER A 436 -11.05 -48.45 27.24
C SER A 436 -12.47 -48.12 26.75
N ASP A 437 -12.59 -48.17 25.42
CA ASP A 437 -13.74 -48.54 24.58
C ASP A 437 -15.11 -47.86 24.78
N GLY A 438 -15.34 -46.82 23.97
CA GLY A 438 -16.39 -46.92 22.95
C GLY A 438 -17.84 -46.55 23.31
N ARG A 439 -18.30 -45.47 22.68
CA ARG A 439 -19.70 -44.99 22.49
C ARG A 439 -20.29 -44.11 23.60
N ARG A 440 -20.92 -43.02 23.14
CA ARG A 440 -22.01 -42.22 23.76
C ARG A 440 -22.09 -42.20 25.28
N MET A 441 -21.74 -41.05 25.87
CA MET A 441 -22.33 -40.62 27.14
C MET A 441 -23.39 -39.54 26.88
N GLN A 442 -24.64 -39.84 27.22
CA GLN A 442 -25.56 -38.80 27.70
C GLN A 442 -25.24 -38.59 29.17
N LEU A 443 -25.23 -37.35 29.65
CA LEU A 443 -25.26 -37.04 31.07
C LEU A 443 -26.60 -36.38 31.42
N HIS A 444 -27.16 -36.75 32.57
CA HIS A 444 -28.44 -36.25 33.04
C HIS A 444 -28.25 -35.01 33.92
N VAL A 445 -29.22 -34.09 33.81
CA VAL A 445 -29.31 -32.77 34.45
C VAL A 445 -28.95 -32.74 35.94
N LEU A 446 -28.18 -31.72 36.33
CA LEU A 446 -28.48 -30.84 37.48
C LEU A 446 -28.15 -29.39 37.14
#